data_AF-A0A9D7WD51-F1
#
_entry.id   AF-A0A9D7WD51-F1
#
_cell.length_a   1.000
_cell.length_b   1.000
_cell.length_c   1.000
_cell.angle_alpha   90.00
_cell.angle_beta   90.00
_cell.angle_gamma   90.00
#
_symmetry.space_group_name_H-M   'P 1'
#
loop_
_entity.id
_entity.type
_entity.pdbx_description
1 polymer ?
#
loop_
_entity_poly.entity_id
_entity_poly.type
_entity_poly.pdbx_seq_one_letter_code
_entity_poly.pdbx_strand_id
1 'polypeptide(L)'
;MKKITDSAGVNVIRLLRHAVLVFLCFLALLPAQALLPSKALAVDVVLVSSNMRYIDLTRHIKQVKPGIYDFAIQNTGDETMYLTLELSRPDIFHIATNPRLNVPFNLRLISSDDSEIAPRDAMDNEIDWEVPPGAVRRYILNGDIPTKTKFWLWNPDYKSETQQKRFYFHQFVLVALIFVATLALVVAYLRNRRRLIIPSVFALSFVVIMLVRWQIFMNYLDLNDLRIAMALMSLALIIAHLSMMRVSAISERYWRSVILNVDLILLFVIFGWGAHYFSPGFLGAMTVDWLEMFLVIPSILLCLAVVISIKLPEK
;
A
#
# COMPACT_ATOMS: atom_id res chain seq x y z
N MET A 1 -41.74 14.90 29.55
CA MET A 1 -40.83 14.66 28.40
C MET A 1 -39.69 15.68 28.43
N LYS A 2 -38.50 15.32 28.93
CA LYS A 2 -37.19 15.99 28.67
C LYS A 2 -36.12 15.33 29.55
N LYS A 3 -35.47 14.26 29.08
CA LYS A 3 -34.22 13.74 29.66
C LYS A 3 -33.48 12.68 28.82
N ILE A 4 -33.73 12.59 27.51
CA ILE A 4 -33.08 11.59 26.63
C ILE A 4 -32.05 12.23 25.68
N THR A 5 -32.03 13.57 25.54
CA THR A 5 -31.13 14.28 24.62
C THR A 5 -29.71 14.51 25.14
N ASP A 6 -29.43 14.37 26.44
CA ASP A 6 -28.12 14.72 26.99
C ASP A 6 -27.07 13.61 26.89
N SER A 7 -27.45 12.32 26.77
CA SER A 7 -26.46 11.23 26.80
C SER A 7 -25.78 10.98 25.45
N ALA A 8 -26.49 11.19 24.34
CA ALA A 8 -25.96 10.99 22.99
C ALA A 8 -24.99 12.11 22.59
N GLY A 9 -25.34 13.37 22.89
CA GLY A 9 -24.48 14.53 22.62
C GLY A 9 -23.18 14.49 23.41
N VAL A 10 -23.23 14.11 24.70
CA VAL A 10 -22.03 14.01 25.54
C VAL A 10 -21.08 12.90 25.08
N ASN A 11 -21.62 11.77 24.60
CA ASN A 11 -20.78 10.71 24.02
C ASN A 11 -20.15 11.10 22.69
N VAL A 12 -20.86 11.81 21.82
CA VAL A 12 -20.32 12.30 20.54
C VAL A 12 -19.22 13.33 20.78
N ILE A 13 -19.40 14.27 21.72
CA ILE A 13 -18.38 15.26 22.10
C ILE A 13 -17.16 14.59 22.72
N ARG A 14 -17.35 13.56 23.55
CA ARG A 14 -16.25 12.79 24.14
C ARG A 14 -15.48 12.01 23.07
N LEU A 15 -16.16 11.38 22.11
CA LEU A 15 -15.54 10.71 20.95
C LEU A 15 -14.78 11.69 20.04
N LEU A 16 -15.37 12.86 19.73
CA LEU A 16 -14.71 13.90 18.95
C LEU A 16 -13.45 14.41 19.66
N ARG A 17 -13.50 14.62 20.98
CA ARG A 17 -12.36 15.10 21.77
C ARG A 17 -11.21 14.09 21.79
N HIS A 18 -11.52 12.79 21.88
CA HIS A 18 -10.48 11.75 21.78
C HIS A 18 -9.94 11.63 20.36
N ALA A 19 -10.80 11.71 19.33
CA ALA A 19 -10.37 11.69 17.94
C ALA A 19 -9.45 12.89 17.60
N VAL A 20 -9.78 14.08 18.11
CA VAL A 20 -8.95 15.30 17.94
C VAL A 20 -7.62 15.19 18.68
N LEU A 21 -7.62 14.63 19.89
CA LEU A 21 -6.40 14.50 20.69
C LEU A 21 -5.46 13.42 20.11
N VAL A 22 -6.02 12.32 19.63
CA VAL A 22 -5.31 11.32 18.83
C VAL A 22 -4.79 11.97 17.54
N PHE A 23 -5.61 12.69 16.79
CA PHE A 23 -5.20 13.39 15.57
C PHE A 23 -4.06 14.40 15.80
N LEU A 24 -4.08 15.15 16.92
CA LEU A 24 -3.00 16.08 17.29
C LEU A 24 -1.72 15.36 17.72
N CYS A 25 -1.80 14.27 18.48
CA CYS A 25 -0.65 13.43 18.79
C CYS A 25 -0.06 12.78 17.53
N PHE A 26 -0.90 12.45 16.54
CA PHE A 26 -0.46 11.93 15.25
C PHE A 26 0.17 13.02 14.35
N LEU A 27 -0.34 14.25 14.39
CA LEU A 27 0.29 15.40 13.70
C LEU A 27 1.69 15.68 14.26
N ALA A 28 1.89 15.47 15.56
CA ALA A 28 3.18 15.60 16.22
C ALA A 28 4.16 14.43 15.92
N LEU A 29 3.66 13.31 15.39
CA LEU A 29 4.45 12.15 14.95
C LEU A 29 4.80 12.19 13.44
N LEU A 30 4.31 13.19 12.69
CA LEU A 30 4.78 13.43 11.32
C LEU A 30 6.28 13.72 11.37
N PRO A 31 7.10 13.03 10.57
CA PRO A 31 8.54 13.16 10.64
C PRO A 31 8.93 14.61 10.35
N ALA A 32 9.56 15.27 11.33
CA ALA A 32 10.20 16.58 11.23
C ALA A 32 11.39 16.63 10.24
N GLN A 33 11.46 15.67 9.32
CA GLN A 33 12.50 15.51 8.31
C GLN A 33 12.36 16.53 7.16
N ALA A 34 11.31 17.35 7.15
CA ALA A 34 11.07 18.36 6.13
C ALA A 34 11.85 19.68 6.33
N LEU A 35 12.63 19.84 7.42
CA LEU A 35 13.20 21.15 7.80
C LEU A 35 14.73 21.27 7.74
N LEU A 36 15.46 20.24 7.31
CA LEU A 36 16.92 20.31 7.20
C LEU A 36 17.36 19.98 5.78
N PRO A 37 17.72 20.97 4.96
CA PRO A 37 18.34 20.71 3.66
C PRO A 37 19.71 20.07 3.91
N SER A 38 19.89 18.82 3.47
CA SER A 38 21.20 18.17 3.52
C SER A 38 22.16 18.90 2.57
N LYS A 39 23.24 19.45 3.13
CA LYS A 39 24.33 20.06 2.36
C LYS A 39 24.95 19.04 1.40
N ALA A 40 25.38 19.52 0.24
CA ALA A 40 26.01 18.71 -0.81
C ALA A 40 27.22 17.92 -0.28
N LEU A 41 27.02 16.60 -0.12
CA LEU A 41 28.08 15.63 0.10
C LEU A 41 28.65 15.20 -1.26
N ALA A 42 29.90 14.74 -1.27
CA ALA A 42 30.50 14.09 -2.43
C ALA A 42 29.62 12.90 -2.87
N VAL A 43 29.68 12.52 -4.15
CA VAL A 43 29.00 11.31 -4.60
C VAL A 43 29.72 10.13 -3.97
N ASP A 44 29.14 9.56 -2.92
CA ASP A 44 29.68 8.37 -2.27
C ASP A 44 29.55 7.18 -3.21
N VAL A 45 30.66 6.47 -3.41
CA VAL A 45 30.70 5.27 -4.24
C VAL A 45 29.93 4.15 -3.52
N VAL A 46 28.91 3.62 -4.19
CA VAL A 46 28.14 2.49 -3.67
C VAL A 46 28.85 1.19 -4.03
N LEU A 47 29.24 0.44 -3.01
CA LEU A 47 29.87 -0.86 -3.18
C LEU A 47 28.81 -1.93 -3.45
N VAL A 48 28.96 -2.64 -4.57
CA VAL A 48 28.09 -3.75 -4.96
C VAL A 48 28.90 -5.05 -5.04
N SER A 49 28.24 -6.17 -4.73
CA SER A 49 28.81 -7.52 -4.79
C SER A 49 27.68 -8.52 -5.03
N SER A 50 28.01 -9.75 -5.44
CA SER A 50 27.03 -10.81 -5.72
C SER A 50 26.09 -11.12 -4.54
N ASN A 51 26.56 -10.91 -3.31
CA ASN A 51 25.78 -11.11 -2.09
C ASN A 51 24.78 -9.98 -1.79
N MET A 52 24.77 -8.91 -2.57
CA MET A 52 23.82 -7.82 -2.38
C MET A 52 22.40 -8.29 -2.67
N ARG A 53 21.45 -7.84 -1.85
CA ARG A 53 20.00 -8.06 -2.07
C ARG A 53 19.38 -6.84 -2.72
N TYR A 54 19.46 -5.72 -1.99
CA TYR A 54 19.06 -4.40 -2.45
C TYR A 54 19.84 -3.32 -1.69
N ILE A 55 19.91 -2.13 -2.26
CA ILE A 55 20.49 -0.93 -1.66
C ILE A 55 19.51 0.23 -1.85
N ASP A 56 19.23 0.98 -0.79
CA ASP A 56 18.53 2.27 -0.89
C ASP A 56 19.49 3.31 -1.47
N LEU A 57 19.44 3.48 -2.79
CA LEU A 57 20.29 4.41 -3.52
C LEU A 57 19.90 5.87 -3.24
N THR A 58 18.71 6.13 -2.68
CA THR A 58 18.20 7.50 -2.43
C THR A 58 19.16 8.34 -1.59
N ARG A 59 19.92 7.73 -0.68
CA ARG A 59 20.88 8.44 0.18
C ARG A 59 22.24 8.65 -0.47
N HIS A 60 22.53 7.91 -1.54
CA HIS A 60 23.82 7.90 -2.23
C HIS A 60 23.74 8.55 -3.62
N ILE A 61 22.55 8.98 -4.03
CA ILE A 61 22.31 9.67 -5.29
C ILE A 61 22.19 11.17 -5.06
N LYS A 62 22.89 11.95 -5.90
CA LYS A 62 22.86 13.41 -5.83
C LYS A 62 22.00 13.96 -6.95
N GLN A 63 21.02 14.79 -6.61
CA GLN A 63 20.31 15.55 -7.62
C GLN A 63 21.19 16.70 -8.12
N VAL A 64 21.44 16.73 -9.44
CA VAL A 64 22.21 17.80 -10.10
C VAL A 64 21.28 18.89 -10.62
N LYS A 65 20.18 18.48 -11.27
CA LYS A 65 19.10 19.33 -11.78
C LYS A 65 17.76 18.59 -11.62
N PRO A 66 16.60 19.26 -11.74
CA PRO A 66 15.33 18.55 -11.85
C PRO A 66 15.40 17.47 -12.94
N GLY A 67 15.05 16.24 -12.61
CA GLY A 67 15.13 15.09 -13.52
C GLY A 67 16.54 14.51 -13.77
N ILE A 68 17.60 15.12 -13.23
CA ILE A 68 18.99 14.67 -13.46
C ILE A 68 19.66 14.33 -12.13
N TYR A 69 20.12 13.09 -12.03
CA TYR A 69 20.71 12.51 -10.84
C TYR A 69 22.06 11.88 -11.14
N ASP A 70 22.98 11.92 -10.19
CA ASP A 70 24.37 11.49 -10.32
C ASP A 70 24.74 10.57 -9.15
N PHE A 71 25.31 9.40 -9.49
CA PHE A 71 25.76 8.41 -8.52
C PHE A 71 26.94 7.61 -9.08
N ALA A 72 27.66 6.90 -8.20
CA ALA A 72 28.76 6.04 -8.59
C ALA A 72 28.62 4.66 -7.95
N ILE A 73 28.99 3.62 -8.70
CA ILE A 73 28.95 2.23 -8.25
C ILE A 73 30.33 1.62 -8.46
N GLN A 74 30.77 0.81 -7.51
CA GLN A 74 31.95 -0.04 -7.62
C GLN A 74 31.57 -1.50 -7.45
N ASN A 75 31.83 -2.30 -8.48
CA ASN A 75 31.77 -3.75 -8.33
C ASN A 75 33.00 -4.25 -7.57
N THR A 76 32.76 -4.77 -6.38
CA THR A 76 33.80 -5.32 -5.48
C THR A 76 34.01 -6.82 -5.66
N GLY A 77 33.21 -7.47 -6.49
CA GLY A 77 33.31 -8.89 -6.80
C GLY A 77 34.21 -9.18 -8.00
N ASP A 78 34.50 -10.46 -8.17
CA ASP A 78 35.34 -11.00 -9.25
C ASP A 78 34.53 -11.37 -10.51
N GLU A 79 33.20 -11.24 -10.46
CA GLU A 79 32.27 -11.53 -11.54
C GLU A 79 31.52 -10.28 -11.99
N THR A 80 31.00 -10.28 -13.23
CA THR A 80 30.13 -9.21 -13.73
C THR A 80 28.84 -9.16 -12.91
N MET A 81 28.49 -7.97 -12.43
CA MET A 81 27.27 -7.74 -11.65
C MET A 81 26.14 -7.24 -12.55
N TYR A 82 25.02 -7.96 -12.55
CA TYR A 82 23.76 -7.50 -13.12
C TYR A 82 23.00 -6.69 -12.08
N LEU A 83 22.53 -5.50 -12.43
CA LEU A 83 21.86 -4.58 -11.52
C LEU A 83 20.56 -4.08 -12.14
N THR A 84 19.54 -3.94 -11.31
CA THR A 84 18.26 -3.28 -11.67
C THR A 84 18.09 -2.04 -10.79
N LEU A 85 18.01 -0.86 -11.40
CA LEU A 85 17.57 0.36 -10.74
C LEU A 85 16.06 0.47 -10.86
N GLU A 86 15.36 0.44 -9.73
CA GLU A 86 13.92 0.64 -9.67
C GLU A 86 13.60 1.98 -9.00
N LEU A 87 12.81 2.81 -9.69
CA LEU A 87 12.27 4.04 -9.14
C LEU A 87 10.92 3.76 -8.49
N SER A 88 10.70 4.26 -7.27
CA SER A 88 9.41 4.11 -6.60
C SER A 88 8.29 4.80 -7.38
N ARG A 89 7.23 4.06 -7.68
CA ARG A 89 6.00 4.62 -8.28
C ARG A 89 4.95 4.95 -7.22
N PRO A 90 4.07 5.93 -7.48
CA PRO A 90 2.82 6.05 -6.74
C PRO A 90 2.06 4.72 -6.76
N ASP A 91 1.45 4.35 -5.65
CA ASP A 91 0.66 3.11 -5.59
C ASP A 91 -0.58 3.19 -6.51
N ILE A 92 -1.06 2.02 -6.96
CA ILE A 92 -2.19 1.90 -7.90
C ILE A 92 -3.43 2.64 -7.38
N PHE A 93 -3.69 2.64 -6.06
CA PHE A 93 -4.80 3.38 -5.49
C PHE A 93 -4.62 4.91 -5.59
N HIS A 94 -3.40 5.42 -5.46
CA HIS A 94 -3.11 6.85 -5.67
C HIS A 94 -3.28 7.24 -7.13
N ILE A 95 -2.85 6.38 -8.05
CA ILE A 95 -3.04 6.62 -9.49
C ILE A 95 -4.53 6.55 -9.85
N ALA A 96 -5.28 5.61 -9.27
CA ALA A 96 -6.71 5.50 -9.48
C ALA A 96 -7.47 6.73 -8.97
N THR A 97 -7.06 7.33 -7.85
CA THR A 97 -7.69 8.55 -7.29
C THR A 97 -7.19 9.84 -7.95
N ASN A 98 -5.95 9.88 -8.43
CA ASN A 98 -5.37 11.00 -9.15
C ASN A 98 -4.65 10.51 -10.43
N PRO A 99 -5.38 10.37 -11.57
CA PRO A 99 -4.81 9.87 -12.83
C PRO A 99 -3.59 10.63 -13.34
N ARG A 100 -3.41 11.90 -12.93
CA ARG A 100 -2.25 12.71 -13.32
C ARG A 100 -0.92 12.16 -12.79
N LEU A 101 -0.95 11.17 -11.90
CA LEU A 101 0.22 10.49 -11.38
C LEU A 101 0.71 9.36 -12.29
N ASN A 102 -0.07 8.95 -13.31
CA ASN A 102 0.34 7.95 -14.29
C ASN A 102 1.17 8.60 -15.40
N VAL A 103 2.38 9.05 -15.08
CA VAL A 103 3.28 9.72 -16.02
C VAL A 103 4.48 8.81 -16.30
N PRO A 104 4.87 8.60 -17.56
CA PRO A 104 6.09 7.87 -17.88
C PRO A 104 7.31 8.64 -17.37
N PHE A 105 8.31 7.91 -16.88
CA PHE A 105 9.54 8.52 -16.36
C PHE A 105 10.55 8.87 -17.46
N ASN A 106 10.41 8.31 -18.67
CA ASN A 106 11.30 8.57 -19.82
C ASN A 106 12.80 8.44 -19.45
N LEU A 107 13.14 7.37 -18.74
CA LEU A 107 14.46 7.22 -18.11
C LEU A 107 15.56 6.95 -19.14
N ARG A 108 16.75 7.49 -18.87
CA ARG A 108 18.01 7.20 -19.57
C ARG A 108 19.13 7.20 -18.55
N LEU A 109 19.98 6.18 -18.58
CA LEU A 109 21.15 6.04 -17.73
C LEU A 109 22.39 6.20 -18.60
N ILE A 110 23.16 7.25 -18.36
CA ILE A 110 24.40 7.54 -19.08
C ILE A 110 25.56 7.15 -18.17
N SER A 111 26.41 6.24 -18.62
CA SER A 111 27.58 5.80 -17.87
C SER A 111 28.84 6.55 -18.28
N SER A 112 29.86 6.54 -17.42
CA SER A 112 31.15 7.16 -17.67
C SER A 112 31.99 6.50 -18.78
N ASP A 113 31.54 5.36 -19.32
CA ASP A 113 32.11 4.71 -20.50
C ASP A 113 31.41 5.12 -21.81
N ASP A 114 30.66 6.23 -21.78
CA ASP A 114 29.85 6.78 -22.86
C ASP A 114 28.71 5.85 -23.34
N SER A 115 28.38 4.80 -22.58
CA SER A 115 27.19 4.00 -22.84
C SER A 115 25.92 4.71 -22.36
N GLU A 116 24.87 4.66 -23.19
CA GLU A 116 23.51 5.05 -22.83
C GLU A 116 22.64 3.80 -22.74
N ILE A 117 22.03 3.61 -21.57
CA ILE A 117 21.14 2.49 -21.27
C ILE A 117 19.75 3.04 -21.03
N ALA A 118 18.74 2.49 -21.71
CA ALA A 118 17.34 2.85 -21.56
C ALA A 118 16.55 1.67 -20.99
N PRO A 119 15.40 1.94 -20.34
CA PRO A 119 14.44 0.90 -19.97
C PRO A 119 13.99 0.08 -21.20
N ARG A 120 13.49 -1.13 -20.94
CA ARG A 120 12.92 -1.98 -21.99
C ARG A 120 11.69 -1.32 -22.63
N ASP A 121 10.77 -0.82 -21.80
CA ASP A 121 9.64 -0.02 -22.24
C ASP A 121 9.71 1.42 -21.72
N ALA A 122 9.28 2.40 -22.52
CA ALA A 122 9.30 3.82 -22.13
C ALA A 122 8.44 4.12 -20.88
N MET A 123 7.48 3.23 -20.59
CA MET A 123 6.64 3.28 -19.40
C MET A 123 7.19 2.45 -18.24
N ASP A 124 8.43 1.94 -18.27
CA ASP A 124 9.05 1.25 -17.16
C ASP A 124 9.71 2.23 -16.17
N ASN A 125 9.74 1.85 -14.89
CA ASN A 125 10.49 2.52 -13.83
C ASN A 125 11.80 1.80 -13.51
N GLU A 126 12.19 0.89 -14.39
CA GLU A 126 13.30 -0.02 -14.17
C GLU A 126 14.33 0.14 -15.29
N ILE A 127 15.60 0.17 -14.91
CA ILE A 127 16.73 0.08 -15.85
C ILE A 127 17.60 -1.06 -15.40
N ASP A 128 17.89 -1.97 -16.32
CA ASP A 128 18.80 -3.09 -16.11
C ASP A 128 20.13 -2.82 -16.82
N TRP A 129 21.24 -3.10 -16.15
CA TRP A 129 22.57 -3.02 -16.76
C TRP A 129 23.61 -3.89 -16.04
N GLU A 130 24.80 -3.93 -16.62
CA GLU A 130 25.93 -4.72 -16.13
C GLU A 130 27.09 -3.83 -15.66
N VAL A 131 27.77 -4.27 -14.61
CA VAL A 131 29.00 -3.66 -14.08
C VAL A 131 30.12 -4.71 -14.06
N PRO A 132 31.17 -4.56 -14.88
CA PRO A 132 32.30 -5.49 -14.91
C PRO A 132 32.99 -5.63 -13.55
N PRO A 133 33.68 -6.76 -13.29
CA PRO A 133 34.40 -6.98 -12.03
C PRO A 133 35.48 -5.92 -11.79
N GLY A 134 35.59 -5.45 -10.55
CA GLY A 134 36.53 -4.40 -10.15
C GLY A 134 36.27 -3.01 -10.75
N ALA A 135 35.26 -2.85 -11.60
CA ALA A 135 34.98 -1.58 -12.26
C ALA A 135 34.35 -0.57 -11.30
N VAL A 136 34.81 0.67 -11.38
CA VAL A 136 34.16 1.84 -10.77
C VAL A 136 33.55 2.65 -11.90
N ARG A 137 32.22 2.82 -11.88
CA ARG A 137 31.48 3.56 -12.91
C ARG A 137 30.66 4.66 -12.27
N ARG A 138 30.72 5.85 -12.87
CA ARG A 138 29.83 6.95 -12.55
C ARG A 138 28.65 6.93 -13.52
N TYR A 139 27.48 7.27 -13.03
CA TYR A 139 26.24 7.23 -13.77
C TYR A 139 25.46 8.53 -13.60
N ILE A 140 24.92 9.01 -14.72
CA ILE A 140 23.96 10.10 -14.77
C ILE A 140 22.62 9.53 -15.19
N LEU A 141 21.66 9.54 -14.28
CA LEU A 141 20.27 9.21 -14.57
C LEU A 141 19.53 10.46 -14.99
N ASN A 142 18.89 10.42 -16.15
CA ASN A 142 18.10 11.51 -16.71
C ASN A 142 16.67 11.02 -16.99
N GLY A 143 15.67 11.83 -16.68
CA GLY A 143 14.27 11.55 -17.01
C GLY A 143 13.29 12.50 -16.31
N ASP A 144 12.00 12.28 -16.55
CA ASP A 144 10.89 13.00 -15.94
C ASP A 144 10.61 12.47 -14.53
N ILE A 145 11.59 12.62 -13.63
CA ILE A 145 11.58 12.03 -12.29
C ILE A 145 10.98 13.01 -11.26
N PRO A 146 9.88 12.65 -10.57
CA PRO A 146 9.32 13.46 -9.48
C PRO A 146 10.30 13.64 -8.31
N THR A 147 10.24 14.81 -7.66
CA THR A 147 11.19 15.23 -6.60
C THR A 147 11.23 14.34 -5.35
N LYS A 148 10.22 13.52 -5.11
CA LYS A 148 10.12 12.62 -3.94
C LYS A 148 10.32 11.14 -4.28
N THR A 149 10.89 10.84 -5.44
CA THR A 149 11.13 9.47 -5.88
C THR A 149 12.23 8.81 -5.05
N LYS A 150 12.00 7.58 -4.61
CA LYS A 150 12.99 6.71 -3.98
C LYS A 150 13.65 5.84 -5.05
N PHE A 151 14.92 5.55 -4.86
CA PHE A 151 15.74 4.78 -5.79
C PHE A 151 16.21 3.50 -5.09
N TRP A 152 15.89 2.35 -5.68
CA TRP A 152 16.29 1.04 -5.17
C TRP A 152 17.19 0.36 -6.19
N LEU A 153 18.38 -0.01 -5.75
CA LEU A 153 19.29 -0.80 -6.56
C LEU A 153 19.17 -2.26 -6.14
N TRP A 154 18.77 -3.14 -7.06
CA TRP A 154 18.50 -4.54 -6.79
C TRP A 154 19.51 -5.46 -7.47
N ASN A 155 19.74 -6.60 -6.83
CA ASN A 155 20.19 -7.79 -7.54
C ASN A 155 18.97 -8.41 -8.26
N PRO A 156 19.00 -8.61 -9.60
CA PRO A 156 17.89 -9.14 -10.38
C PRO A 156 17.39 -10.52 -9.88
N ASP A 157 18.29 -11.41 -9.48
CA ASP A 157 17.93 -12.74 -9.01
C ASP A 157 17.12 -12.63 -7.71
N TYR A 158 17.61 -11.83 -6.76
CA TYR A 158 16.91 -11.60 -5.50
C TYR A 158 15.57 -10.86 -5.69
N LYS A 159 15.52 -9.93 -6.65
CA LYS A 159 14.31 -9.21 -7.02
C LYS A 159 13.26 -10.17 -7.57
N SER A 160 13.64 -11.05 -8.50
CA SER A 160 12.74 -12.04 -9.09
C SER A 160 12.22 -13.03 -8.04
N GLU A 161 13.08 -13.52 -7.14
CA GLU A 161 12.69 -14.39 -6.02
C GLU A 161 11.70 -13.67 -5.08
N THR A 162 11.95 -12.40 -4.78
CA THR A 162 11.07 -11.58 -3.93
C THR A 162 9.72 -11.34 -4.60
N GLN A 163 9.69 -11.04 -5.90
CA GLN A 163 8.46 -10.89 -6.68
C GLN A 163 7.67 -12.20 -6.73
N GLN A 164 8.33 -13.34 -6.90
CA GLN A 164 7.69 -14.66 -6.88
C GLN A 164 7.10 -14.99 -5.50
N LYS A 165 7.84 -14.72 -4.41
CA LYS A 165 7.34 -14.88 -3.04
C LYS A 165 6.14 -13.97 -2.76
N ARG A 166 6.18 -12.73 -3.22
CA ARG A 166 5.05 -11.77 -3.15
C ARG A 166 3.83 -12.30 -3.89
N PHE A 167 4.02 -12.79 -5.12
CA PHE A 167 2.97 -13.39 -5.92
C PHE A 167 2.27 -14.54 -5.18
N TYR A 168 3.03 -15.50 -4.65
CA TYR A 168 2.45 -16.63 -3.90
C TYR A 168 1.78 -16.20 -2.59
N PHE A 169 2.37 -15.25 -1.87
CA PHE A 169 1.77 -14.71 -0.66
C PHE A 169 0.42 -14.06 -0.98
N HIS A 170 0.35 -13.23 -2.02
CA HIS A 170 -0.88 -12.59 -2.45
C HIS A 170 -1.96 -13.62 -2.83
N GLN A 171 -1.59 -14.64 -3.63
CA GLN A 171 -2.51 -15.72 -3.98
C GLN A 171 -3.04 -16.47 -2.76
N PHE A 172 -2.16 -16.80 -1.82
CA PHE A 172 -2.54 -17.47 -0.58
C PHE A 172 -3.54 -16.64 0.24
N VAL A 173 -3.24 -15.35 0.43
CA VAL A 173 -4.12 -14.42 1.15
C VAL A 173 -5.48 -14.31 0.48
N LEU A 174 -5.51 -14.16 -0.85
CA LEU A 174 -6.74 -14.07 -1.62
C LEU A 174 -7.60 -15.33 -1.49
N VAL A 175 -7.00 -16.53 -1.63
CA VAL A 175 -7.69 -17.81 -1.48
C VAL A 175 -8.26 -17.97 -0.08
N ALA A 176 -7.47 -17.64 0.95
CA ALA A 176 -7.91 -17.70 2.34
C ALA A 176 -9.10 -16.77 2.60
N LEU A 177 -9.06 -15.55 2.05
CA LEU A 177 -10.16 -14.59 2.15
C LEU A 177 -11.43 -15.06 1.44
N ILE A 178 -11.30 -15.58 0.21
CA ILE A 178 -12.44 -16.13 -0.52
C ILE A 178 -13.07 -17.26 0.28
N PHE A 179 -12.26 -18.19 0.79
CA PHE A 179 -12.75 -19.31 1.60
C PHE A 179 -13.52 -18.84 2.84
N VAL A 180 -12.94 -17.90 3.60
CA VAL A 180 -13.56 -17.37 4.83
C VAL A 180 -14.84 -16.58 4.52
N ALA A 181 -14.87 -15.81 3.43
CA ALA A 181 -16.04 -15.07 3.00
C ALA A 181 -17.17 -15.98 2.50
N THR A 182 -16.86 -17.02 1.73
CA THR A 182 -17.83 -18.04 1.31
C THR A 182 -18.39 -18.78 2.52
N LEU A 183 -17.55 -19.15 3.48
CA LEU A 183 -18.00 -19.79 4.72
C LEU A 183 -18.97 -18.89 5.51
N ALA A 184 -18.66 -17.60 5.65
CA ALA A 184 -19.53 -16.63 6.30
C ALA A 184 -20.89 -16.52 5.58
N LEU A 185 -20.89 -16.49 4.24
CA LEU A 185 -22.09 -16.42 3.43
C LEU A 185 -22.94 -17.69 3.57
N VAL A 186 -22.33 -18.88 3.55
CA VAL A 186 -23.02 -20.16 3.78
C VAL A 186 -23.68 -20.18 5.16
N VAL A 187 -22.96 -19.74 6.20
CA VAL A 187 -23.50 -19.62 7.57
C VAL A 187 -24.68 -18.65 7.62
N ALA A 188 -24.57 -17.50 6.96
CA ALA A 188 -25.64 -16.50 6.89
C ALA A 188 -26.89 -17.06 6.18
N TYR A 189 -26.69 -17.80 5.09
CA TYR A 189 -27.75 -18.42 4.30
C TYR A 189 -28.45 -19.53 5.08
N LEU A 190 -27.70 -20.48 5.66
CA LEU A 190 -28.26 -21.60 6.42
C LEU A 190 -29.09 -21.16 7.62
N ARG A 191 -28.73 -20.04 8.26
CA ARG A 191 -29.54 -19.46 9.36
C ARG A 191 -30.76 -18.67 8.88
N ASN A 192 -30.94 -18.48 7.57
CA ASN A 192 -31.97 -17.62 6.97
C ASN A 192 -32.02 -16.22 7.61
N ARG A 193 -30.86 -15.71 8.04
CA ARG A 193 -30.74 -14.43 8.73
C ARG A 193 -30.22 -13.41 7.75
N ARG A 194 -31.15 -12.66 7.14
CA ARG A 194 -30.84 -11.49 6.29
C ARG A 194 -29.82 -10.53 6.93
N ARG A 195 -29.76 -10.51 8.27
CA ARG A 195 -28.87 -9.68 9.08
C ARG A 195 -27.38 -10.07 8.99
N LEU A 196 -27.06 -11.34 8.73
CA LEU A 196 -25.67 -11.83 8.59
C LEU A 196 -25.15 -11.74 7.15
N ILE A 197 -26.05 -11.51 6.19
CA ILE A 197 -25.71 -11.35 4.78
C ILE A 197 -24.93 -10.04 4.59
N ILE A 198 -25.32 -8.97 5.28
CA ILE A 198 -24.73 -7.63 5.09
C ILE A 198 -23.22 -7.60 5.45
N PRO A 199 -22.77 -8.08 6.63
CA PRO A 199 -21.34 -8.16 6.93
C PRO A 199 -20.56 -9.09 5.99
N SER A 200 -21.19 -10.16 5.51
CA SER A 200 -20.57 -11.11 4.58
C SER A 200 -20.35 -10.51 3.19
N VAL A 201 -21.36 -9.79 2.68
CA VAL A 201 -21.27 -9.02 1.42
C VAL A 201 -20.22 -7.92 1.55
N PHE A 202 -20.17 -7.26 2.70
CA PHE A 202 -19.17 -6.23 2.96
C PHE A 202 -17.74 -6.81 2.98
N ALA A 203 -17.53 -7.96 3.63
CA ALA A 203 -16.25 -8.68 3.58
C ALA A 203 -15.84 -9.08 2.16
N LEU A 204 -16.78 -9.57 1.34
CA LEU A 204 -16.56 -9.91 -0.07
C LEU A 204 -16.13 -8.69 -0.90
N SER A 205 -16.64 -7.50 -0.61
CA SER A 205 -16.26 -6.29 -1.35
C SER A 205 -14.78 -5.94 -1.20
N PHE A 206 -14.18 -6.17 -0.01
CA PHE A 206 -12.74 -6.03 0.18
C PHE A 206 -11.93 -7.05 -0.62
N VAL A 207 -12.42 -8.29 -0.72
CA VAL A 207 -11.78 -9.34 -1.53
C VAL A 207 -11.78 -8.94 -3.01
N VAL A 208 -12.91 -8.42 -3.50
CA VAL A 208 -13.05 -7.96 -4.89
C VAL A 208 -12.08 -6.82 -5.17
N ILE A 209 -11.91 -5.84 -4.28
CA ILE A 209 -10.95 -4.75 -4.48
C ILE A 209 -9.51 -5.24 -4.48
N MET A 210 -9.14 -6.13 -3.57
CA MET A 210 -7.82 -6.77 -3.56
C MET A 210 -7.55 -7.48 -4.89
N LEU A 211 -8.53 -8.25 -5.36
CA LEU A 211 -8.44 -8.95 -6.64
C LEU A 211 -8.30 -7.99 -7.82
N VAL A 212 -9.15 -6.96 -7.93
CA VAL A 212 -9.12 -5.98 -9.03
C VAL A 212 -7.79 -5.25 -9.04
N ARG A 213 -7.31 -4.80 -7.87
CA ARG A 213 -6.00 -4.15 -7.73
C ARG A 213 -4.87 -5.06 -8.21
N TRP A 214 -4.89 -6.33 -7.80
CA TRP A 214 -3.88 -7.31 -8.21
C TRP A 214 -3.89 -7.57 -9.71
N GLN A 215 -5.07 -7.68 -10.31
CA GLN A 215 -5.20 -7.85 -11.76
C GLN A 215 -4.66 -6.63 -12.53
N ILE A 216 -4.80 -5.42 -11.99
CA ILE A 216 -4.19 -4.21 -12.57
C ILE A 216 -2.67 -4.24 -12.40
N PHE A 217 -2.16 -4.66 -11.24
CA PHE A 217 -0.71 -4.83 -11.03
C PHE A 217 -0.09 -5.80 -12.05
N MET A 218 -0.82 -6.87 -12.39
CA MET A 218 -0.42 -7.84 -13.42
C MET A 218 -0.74 -7.39 -14.86
N ASN A 219 -1.14 -6.13 -15.06
CA ASN A 219 -1.52 -5.54 -16.36
C ASN A 219 -2.67 -6.26 -17.10
N TYR A 220 -3.60 -6.91 -16.38
CA TYR A 220 -4.78 -7.56 -16.97
C TYR A 220 -6.04 -6.66 -17.02
N LEU A 221 -6.16 -5.71 -16.10
CA LEU A 221 -7.31 -4.80 -15.99
C LEU A 221 -6.87 -3.33 -16.03
N ASP A 222 -7.81 -2.43 -16.33
CA ASP A 222 -7.54 -0.99 -16.37
C ASP A 222 -7.79 -0.35 -14.98
N LEU A 223 -7.14 0.79 -14.73
CA LEU A 223 -7.34 1.62 -13.54
C LEU A 223 -8.79 2.07 -13.37
N ASN A 224 -9.56 2.17 -14.46
CA ASN A 224 -10.99 2.47 -14.40
C ASN A 224 -11.79 1.38 -13.67
N ASP A 225 -11.42 0.10 -13.80
CA ASP A 225 -12.07 -1.00 -13.11
C ASP A 225 -11.90 -0.87 -11.59
N LEU A 226 -10.70 -0.43 -11.14
CA LEU A 226 -10.46 -0.14 -9.72
C LEU A 226 -11.29 1.02 -9.22
N ARG A 227 -11.45 2.09 -10.01
CA ARG A 227 -12.30 3.23 -9.65
C ARG A 227 -13.74 2.80 -9.43
N ILE A 228 -14.27 1.97 -10.31
CA ILE A 228 -15.62 1.41 -10.19
C ILE A 228 -15.72 0.52 -8.94
N ALA A 229 -14.74 -0.36 -8.72
CA ALA A 229 -14.71 -1.23 -7.54
C ALA A 229 -14.68 -0.43 -6.23
N MET A 230 -13.87 0.63 -6.15
CA MET A 230 -13.81 1.53 -5.00
C MET A 230 -15.13 2.28 -4.77
N ALA A 231 -15.79 2.75 -5.83
CA ALA A 231 -17.08 3.42 -5.74
C ALA A 231 -18.18 2.47 -5.22
N LEU A 232 -18.21 1.24 -5.74
CA LEU A 232 -19.15 0.20 -5.28
C LEU A 232 -18.90 -0.19 -3.82
N MET A 233 -17.65 -0.32 -3.38
CA MET A 233 -17.33 -0.58 -1.97
C MET A 233 -17.76 0.58 -1.07
N SER A 234 -17.52 1.83 -1.49
CA SER A 234 -17.95 3.01 -0.72
C SER A 234 -19.47 3.02 -0.53
N LEU A 235 -20.23 2.69 -1.58
CA LEU A 235 -21.68 2.53 -1.50
C LEU A 235 -22.07 1.37 -0.56
N ALA A 236 -21.41 0.21 -0.67
CA ALA A 236 -21.65 -0.94 0.21
C ALA A 236 -21.38 -0.61 1.68
N LEU A 237 -20.35 0.18 1.96
CA LEU A 237 -19.98 0.66 3.29
C LEU A 237 -21.06 1.54 3.89
N ILE A 238 -21.60 2.48 3.10
CA ILE A 238 -22.72 3.35 3.51
C ILE A 238 -23.97 2.52 3.81
N ILE A 239 -24.34 1.58 2.92
CA ILE A 239 -25.49 0.70 3.12
C ILE A 239 -25.33 -0.17 4.37
N ALA A 240 -24.13 -0.74 4.58
CA ALA A 240 -23.82 -1.55 5.75
C ALA A 240 -23.98 -0.73 7.04
N HIS A 241 -23.45 0.49 7.09
CA HIS A 241 -23.54 1.37 8.25
C HIS A 241 -25.00 1.76 8.57
N LEU A 242 -25.79 2.13 7.55
CA LEU A 242 -27.21 2.46 7.69
C LEU A 242 -28.05 1.27 8.17
N SER A 243 -27.75 0.07 7.67
CA SER A 243 -28.48 -1.15 8.04
C SER A 243 -28.27 -1.53 9.51
N MET A 244 -27.08 -1.25 10.05
CA MET A 244 -26.66 -1.60 11.39
C MET A 244 -27.21 -0.64 12.46
N MET A 245 -27.58 0.59 12.08
CA MET A 245 -28.29 1.53 12.97
C MET A 245 -29.70 1.07 13.38
N ARG A 246 -30.23 0.02 12.77
CA ARG A 246 -31.60 -0.50 13.01
C ARG A 246 -31.63 -1.78 13.86
N VAL A 247 -30.55 -2.10 14.58
CA VAL A 247 -30.38 -3.38 15.31
C VAL A 247 -30.85 -3.27 16.78
N SER A 248 -31.36 -4.36 17.35
CA SER A 248 -31.79 -4.47 18.76
C SER A 248 -30.65 -4.39 19.77
N ALA A 249 -30.90 -3.81 20.96
CA ALA A 249 -29.88 -3.38 21.94
C ALA A 249 -28.80 -4.41 22.37
N ILE A 250 -29.12 -5.71 22.48
CA ILE A 250 -28.16 -6.74 22.94
C ILE A 250 -27.23 -7.19 21.80
N SER A 251 -27.80 -7.55 20.65
CA SER A 251 -27.04 -7.80 19.42
C SER A 251 -26.29 -6.56 18.93
N GLU A 252 -26.81 -5.38 19.25
CA GLU A 252 -26.24 -4.08 18.89
C GLU A 252 -24.89 -3.86 19.59
N ARG A 253 -24.69 -4.30 20.84
CA ARG A 253 -23.39 -4.10 21.51
C ARG A 253 -22.25 -4.89 20.86
N TYR A 254 -22.50 -6.15 20.51
CA TYR A 254 -21.54 -7.00 19.80
C TYR A 254 -21.22 -6.43 18.41
N TRP A 255 -22.26 -6.18 17.60
CA TRP A 255 -22.07 -5.69 16.23
C TRP A 255 -21.51 -4.27 16.17
N ARG A 256 -21.88 -3.37 17.09
CA ARG A 256 -21.24 -2.04 17.21
C ARG A 256 -19.76 -2.17 17.55
N SER A 257 -19.35 -3.11 18.40
CA SER A 257 -17.94 -3.31 18.71
C SER A 257 -17.15 -3.85 17.51
N VAL A 258 -17.73 -4.80 16.76
CA VAL A 258 -17.11 -5.32 15.53
C VAL A 258 -16.94 -4.21 14.50
N ILE A 259 -17.98 -3.43 14.22
CA ILE A 259 -17.92 -2.31 13.27
C ILE A 259 -16.91 -1.27 13.72
N LEU A 260 -16.91 -0.88 15.00
CA LEU A 260 -15.98 0.14 15.49
C LEU A 260 -14.52 -0.30 15.27
N ASN A 261 -14.20 -1.58 15.51
CA ASN A 261 -12.87 -2.11 15.21
C ASN A 261 -12.58 -2.08 13.70
N VAL A 262 -13.53 -2.48 12.86
CA VAL A 262 -13.41 -2.42 11.39
C VAL A 262 -13.17 -0.98 10.93
N ASP A 263 -13.97 -0.03 11.38
CA ASP A 263 -13.87 1.39 11.04
C ASP A 263 -12.53 1.97 11.52
N LEU A 264 -12.06 1.60 12.71
CA LEU A 264 -10.77 2.05 13.25
C LEU A 264 -9.61 1.52 12.40
N ILE A 265 -9.69 0.26 11.96
CA ILE A 265 -8.68 -0.33 11.06
C ILE A 265 -8.75 0.34 9.69
N LEU A 266 -9.94 0.58 9.14
CA LEU A 266 -10.09 1.28 7.87
C LEU A 266 -9.56 2.71 7.93
N LEU A 267 -9.79 3.43 9.03
CA LEU A 267 -9.20 4.75 9.26
C LEU A 267 -7.67 4.68 9.32
N PHE A 268 -7.12 3.65 9.98
CA PHE A 268 -5.68 3.42 9.98
C PHE A 268 -5.14 3.11 8.58
N VAL A 269 -5.86 2.32 7.77
CA VAL A 269 -5.53 2.04 6.36
C VAL A 269 -5.51 3.32 5.56
N ILE A 270 -6.59 4.12 5.62
CA ILE A 270 -6.72 5.39 4.89
C ILE A 270 -5.61 6.36 5.31
N PHE A 271 -5.29 6.41 6.61
CA PHE A 271 -4.18 7.23 7.10
C PHE A 271 -2.84 6.73 6.56
N GLY A 272 -2.58 5.43 6.60
CA GLY A 272 -1.38 4.82 6.03
C GLY A 272 -1.23 5.12 4.54
N TRP A 273 -2.33 5.08 3.78
CA TRP A 273 -2.36 5.46 2.37
C TRP A 273 -2.07 6.94 2.17
N GLY A 274 -2.68 7.82 2.98
CA GLY A 274 -2.41 9.25 2.96
C GLY A 274 -0.96 9.58 3.29
N ALA A 275 -0.40 8.93 4.30
CA ALA A 275 1.01 9.08 4.65
C ALA A 275 1.94 8.63 3.51
N HIS A 276 1.64 7.48 2.87
CA HIS A 276 2.39 6.99 1.72
C HIS A 276 2.31 7.95 0.51
N TYR A 277 1.14 8.57 0.28
CA TYR A 277 0.96 9.58 -0.76
C TYR A 277 1.93 10.76 -0.61
N PHE A 278 2.02 11.31 0.61
CA PHE A 278 2.87 12.48 0.88
C PHE A 278 4.35 12.14 1.05
N SER A 279 4.64 10.89 1.41
CA SER A 279 5.98 10.35 1.65
C SER A 279 6.13 8.94 1.04
N PRO A 280 6.45 8.85 -0.27
CA PRO A 280 6.73 7.57 -0.92
C PRO A 280 7.85 6.82 -0.19
N GLY A 281 7.64 5.54 0.12
CA GLY A 281 8.57 4.74 0.90
C GLY A 281 8.47 4.90 2.42
N PHE A 282 7.39 5.49 2.97
CA PHE A 282 7.15 5.59 4.43
C PHE A 282 7.29 4.25 5.18
N LEU A 283 6.91 3.13 4.57
CA LEU A 283 7.07 1.76 5.10
C LEU A 283 8.23 0.99 4.43
N GLY A 284 9.18 1.69 3.80
CA GLY A 284 10.31 1.13 3.08
C GLY A 284 9.95 0.46 1.74
N ALA A 285 10.74 -0.52 1.32
CA ALA A 285 10.59 -1.25 0.05
C ALA A 285 9.36 -2.20 -0.01
N MET A 286 8.58 -2.29 1.08
CA MET A 286 7.41 -3.16 1.19
C MET A 286 6.08 -2.39 1.26
N THR A 287 6.07 -1.10 0.94
CA THR A 287 4.88 -0.23 1.11
C THR A 287 3.61 -0.75 0.44
N VAL A 288 3.75 -1.46 -0.68
CA VAL A 288 2.64 -2.03 -1.48
C VAL A 288 2.02 -3.24 -0.78
N ASP A 289 2.83 -4.11 -0.15
CA ASP A 289 2.40 -5.38 0.45
C ASP A 289 1.67 -5.16 1.79
N TRP A 290 2.17 -4.24 2.61
CA TRP A 290 1.54 -3.88 3.89
C TRP A 290 0.14 -3.32 3.71
N LEU A 291 -0.04 -2.57 2.63
CA LEU A 291 -1.28 -1.91 2.30
C LEU A 291 -2.41 -2.91 2.05
N GLU A 292 -2.08 -4.01 1.36
CA GLU A 292 -2.98 -5.14 1.14
C GLU A 292 -3.28 -5.87 2.43
N MET A 293 -2.26 -6.16 3.23
CA MET A 293 -2.44 -6.80 4.54
C MET A 293 -3.41 -6.00 5.42
N PHE A 294 -3.39 -4.67 5.38
CA PHE A 294 -4.31 -3.87 6.17
C PHE A 294 -5.77 -3.94 5.71
N LEU A 295 -6.06 -4.15 4.41
CA LEU A 295 -7.43 -4.34 3.90
C LEU A 295 -7.97 -5.76 4.14
N VAL A 296 -7.08 -6.74 4.30
CA VAL A 296 -7.43 -8.14 4.64
C VAL A 296 -8.01 -8.23 6.07
N ILE A 297 -7.46 -7.47 7.02
CA ILE A 297 -7.85 -7.56 8.45
C ILE A 297 -9.34 -7.23 8.67
N PRO A 298 -9.91 -6.14 8.13
CA PRO A 298 -11.35 -5.87 8.19
C PRO A 298 -12.20 -7.02 7.66
N SER A 299 -11.80 -7.62 6.53
CA SER A 299 -12.54 -8.72 5.91
C SER A 299 -12.54 -9.96 6.81
N ILE A 300 -11.38 -10.33 7.37
CA ILE A 300 -11.27 -11.44 8.34
C ILE A 300 -12.14 -11.16 9.58
N LEU A 301 -12.06 -9.97 10.16
CA LEU A 301 -12.84 -9.61 11.36
C LEU A 301 -14.34 -9.71 11.12
N LEU A 302 -14.83 -9.23 9.99
CA LEU A 302 -16.25 -9.32 9.62
C LEU A 302 -16.70 -10.76 9.45
N CYS A 303 -15.93 -11.57 8.72
CA CYS A 303 -16.26 -12.97 8.50
C CYS A 303 -16.22 -13.77 9.82
N LEU A 304 -15.17 -13.57 10.63
CA LEU A 304 -15.05 -14.20 11.94
C LEU A 304 -16.19 -13.78 12.85
N ALA A 305 -16.63 -12.52 12.80
CA ALA A 305 -17.76 -12.05 13.58
C ALA A 305 -19.08 -12.73 13.18
N VAL A 306 -19.29 -12.98 11.89
CA VAL A 306 -20.43 -13.76 11.39
C VAL A 306 -20.35 -15.20 11.91
N VAL A 307 -19.19 -15.85 11.83
CA VAL A 307 -19.00 -17.23 12.31
C VAL A 307 -19.13 -17.32 13.84
N ILE A 308 -18.59 -16.37 14.63
CA ILE A 308 -18.68 -16.42 16.10
C ILE A 308 -20.10 -16.14 16.60
N SER A 309 -20.90 -15.37 15.85
CA SER A 309 -22.32 -15.16 16.17
C SER A 309 -23.12 -16.48 16.27
N ILE A 310 -22.55 -17.60 15.81
CA ILE A 310 -23.06 -18.96 16.02
C ILE A 310 -23.24 -19.30 17.52
N LYS A 311 -22.36 -18.81 18.41
CA LYS A 311 -22.28 -19.20 19.83
C LYS A 311 -23.03 -18.27 20.80
N LEU A 312 -23.53 -17.12 20.37
CA LEU A 312 -24.23 -16.19 21.26
C LEU A 312 -25.70 -16.63 21.42
N PRO A 313 -26.17 -16.95 22.65
CA PRO A 313 -27.58 -17.18 22.90
C PRO A 313 -28.31 -15.84 22.78
N GLU A 314 -29.17 -15.71 21.78
CA GLU A 314 -30.08 -14.57 21.66
C GLU A 314 -31.40 -14.96 22.35
N LYS A 315 -31.66 -14.34 23.50
CA LYS A 315 -33.00 -14.28 24.12
C LYS A 315 -33.74 -13.05 23.59
#